data_AF-A0A2J7ZR74-F1
#
_entry.id   AF-A0A2J7ZR74-F1
#
_cell.length_a   1.000
_cell.length_b   1.000
_cell.length_c   1.000
_cell.angle_alpha   90.00
_cell.angle_beta   90.00
_cell.angle_gamma   90.00
#
_symmetry.space_group_name_H-M   'P 1'
#
loop_
_entity.id
_entity.type
_entity.pdbx_description
1 polymer ?
#
loop_
_entity_poly.entity_id
_entity_poly.type
_entity_poly.pdbx_seq_one_letter_code
_entity_poly.pdbx_strand_id
1 'polypeptide(L)'
;MHVMLSYEWGCQQSVMLIKSELQKAGYQTWMDIDKMSGSTLEAMAKAVEDSAAVLVCVSKRYKESQACRTEAEYAFQQRKKIVPVLMEADYKPTGWLGALMGTRLYFNMADPRQISGKMGSLMKELGDAGRTTASHKDAAARSAGVAVLTTSDRADSWNVYEVEEWLKRIRCADYVGTFREHNMDGVALGGLYRMGADMRFLHETLRAEFGVTVMVACLVGHEEGNPRLQLDVELVGEMLEVLDASCQGAMKHGVFWTVWKLCQGLASLSVNDKNKELITAKGGIEILAEVVMGRHHSQETAHRFALSALWNLAFNARSKEVIVQMPGLVDSIRSILATSESPKTREVAKGALWTL
;
A
#
# COMPACT_ATOMS: atom_id res chain seq x y z
N MET A 1 23.58 1.25 -19.37
CA MET A 1 24.06 0.49 -18.18
C MET A 1 23.36 1.05 -16.96
N HIS A 2 23.02 0.21 -16.00
CA HIS A 2 22.24 0.57 -14.81
C HIS A 2 23.04 0.31 -13.53
N VAL A 3 22.54 0.79 -12.39
CA VAL A 3 23.01 0.39 -11.06
C VAL A 3 22.11 -0.74 -10.56
N MET A 4 22.67 -1.93 -10.39
CA MET A 4 21.93 -3.06 -9.82
C MET A 4 21.92 -2.94 -8.30
N LEU A 5 20.75 -3.02 -7.67
CA LEU A 5 20.64 -3.10 -6.22
C LEU A 5 20.39 -4.56 -5.84
N SER A 6 21.43 -5.19 -5.28
CA SER A 6 21.39 -6.53 -4.73
C SER A 6 21.03 -6.44 -3.25
N TYR A 7 19.90 -7.03 -2.84
CA TYR A 7 19.38 -6.93 -1.48
C TYR A 7 18.63 -8.19 -1.05
N GLU A 8 18.34 -8.27 0.25
CA GLU A 8 17.47 -9.29 0.82
C GLU A 8 16.12 -8.67 1.21
N TRP A 9 15.03 -9.43 1.06
CA TRP A 9 13.64 -8.96 1.14
C TRP A 9 13.31 -8.21 2.44
N GLY A 10 13.96 -8.56 3.55
CA GLY A 10 13.78 -7.88 4.84
C GLY A 10 14.15 -6.39 4.84
N CYS A 11 14.98 -5.90 3.91
CA CYS A 11 15.33 -4.49 3.78
C CYS A 11 14.81 -3.83 2.48
N GLN A 12 13.87 -4.47 1.78
CA GLN A 12 13.36 -4.02 0.48
C GLN A 12 12.93 -2.55 0.48
N GLN A 13 12.28 -2.08 1.54
CA GLN A 13 11.77 -0.70 1.61
C GLN A 13 12.89 0.35 1.65
N SER A 14 13.91 0.13 2.47
CA SER A 14 15.11 0.98 2.53
C SER A 14 15.82 1.02 1.18
N VAL A 15 15.87 -0.12 0.49
CA VAL A 15 16.49 -0.24 -0.84
C VAL A 15 15.64 0.47 -1.91
N MET A 16 14.32 0.41 -1.83
CA MET A 16 13.41 1.17 -2.71
C MET A 16 13.55 2.68 -2.50
N LEU A 17 13.76 3.15 -1.27
CA LEU A 17 14.05 4.56 -1.00
C LEU A 17 15.36 4.99 -1.67
N ILE A 18 16.42 4.20 -1.53
CA ILE A 18 17.71 4.43 -2.21
C ILE A 18 17.53 4.46 -3.73
N LYS A 19 16.78 3.49 -4.28
CA LYS A 19 16.44 3.44 -5.71
C LYS A 19 15.76 4.73 -6.16
N SER A 20 14.71 5.17 -5.45
CA SER A 20 13.96 6.38 -5.77
C SER A 20 14.86 7.62 -5.78
N GLU A 21 15.72 7.78 -4.77
CA GLU A 21 16.66 8.89 -4.71
C GLU A 21 17.72 8.86 -5.82
N LEU A 22 18.22 7.67 -6.17
CA LEU A 22 19.10 7.49 -7.33
C LEU A 22 18.40 7.86 -8.64
N GLN A 23 17.16 7.42 -8.84
CA GLN A 23 16.39 7.74 -10.04
C GLN A 23 16.12 9.25 -10.16
N LYS A 24 15.75 9.93 -9.06
CA LYS A 24 15.61 11.40 -9.02
C LYS A 24 16.90 12.12 -9.41
N ALA A 25 18.06 11.54 -9.06
CA ALA A 25 19.37 12.07 -9.41
C ALA A 25 19.87 11.68 -10.82
N GLY A 26 19.02 11.01 -11.61
CA GLY A 26 19.27 10.65 -13.01
C GLY A 26 19.97 9.31 -13.22
N TYR A 27 20.00 8.43 -12.22
CA TYR A 27 20.55 7.07 -12.37
C TYR A 27 19.49 6.09 -12.85
N GLN A 28 19.85 5.25 -13.83
CA GLN A 28 19.10 4.04 -14.14
C GLN A 28 19.42 2.98 -13.10
N THR A 29 18.39 2.37 -12.55
CA THR A 29 18.50 1.38 -11.46
C THR A 29 17.75 0.10 -11.80
N TRP A 30 18.28 -1.04 -11.37
CA TRP A 30 17.64 -2.35 -11.52
C TRP A 30 17.51 -3.04 -10.16
N MET A 31 16.34 -3.64 -9.89
CA MET A 31 16.02 -4.42 -8.69
C MET A 31 15.14 -5.60 -9.09
N ASP A 32 15.31 -6.75 -8.44
CA ASP A 32 14.45 -7.91 -8.60
C ASP A 32 13.17 -7.75 -7.77
N ILE A 33 12.12 -7.17 -8.37
CA ILE A 33 10.82 -6.92 -7.71
C ILE A 33 9.71 -7.87 -8.23
N ASP A 34 9.87 -8.50 -9.41
CA ASP A 34 8.70 -9.01 -10.15
C ASP A 34 8.67 -10.52 -10.53
N LYS A 35 9.68 -11.37 -10.26
CA LYS A 35 9.58 -12.80 -10.67
C LYS A 35 10.28 -13.82 -9.76
N MET A 36 9.74 -14.04 -8.56
CA MET A 36 10.16 -15.17 -7.71
C MET A 36 9.49 -16.52 -7.98
N SER A 37 8.63 -16.64 -8.99
CA SER A 37 8.09 -17.93 -9.43
C SER A 37 8.77 -18.50 -10.69
N GLY A 38 9.87 -17.90 -11.16
CA GLY A 38 10.57 -18.44 -12.34
C GLY A 38 11.69 -17.60 -12.98
N SER A 39 12.38 -16.71 -12.26
CA SER A 39 13.60 -16.12 -12.82
C SER A 39 14.69 -17.18 -12.95
N THR A 40 15.17 -17.42 -14.18
CA THR A 40 16.30 -18.31 -14.46
C THR A 40 17.59 -17.65 -14.00
N LEU A 41 18.59 -18.45 -13.58
CA LEU A 41 19.95 -18.00 -13.23
C LEU A 41 20.55 -17.02 -14.27
N GLU A 42 20.14 -17.16 -15.53
CA GLU A 42 20.50 -16.29 -16.65
C GLU A 42 20.00 -14.85 -16.51
N ALA A 43 18.78 -14.63 -16.01
CA ALA A 43 18.24 -13.27 -15.83
C ALA A 43 19.03 -12.51 -14.75
N MET A 44 19.42 -13.19 -13.68
CA MET A 44 20.26 -12.65 -12.61
C MET A 44 21.68 -12.36 -13.11
N ALA A 45 22.26 -13.28 -13.89
CA ALA A 45 23.58 -13.09 -14.49
C ALA A 45 23.59 -11.87 -15.43
N LYS A 46 22.58 -11.77 -16.31
CA LYS A 46 22.46 -10.66 -17.25
C LYS A 46 22.31 -9.30 -16.57
N ALA A 47 21.58 -9.22 -15.46
CA ALA A 47 21.47 -7.99 -14.68
C ALA A 47 22.84 -7.52 -14.17
N VAL A 48 23.65 -8.44 -13.65
CA VAL A 48 25.02 -8.12 -13.22
C VAL A 48 25.89 -7.71 -14.42
N GLU A 49 25.84 -8.44 -15.54
CA GLU A 49 26.61 -8.16 -16.76
C GLU A 49 26.29 -6.78 -17.36
N ASP A 50 25.02 -6.37 -17.40
CA ASP A 50 24.57 -5.10 -17.98
C ASP A 50 24.69 -3.92 -17.00
N SER A 51 25.05 -4.18 -15.74
CA SER A 51 25.23 -3.16 -14.71
C SER A 51 26.57 -2.42 -14.83
N ALA A 52 26.54 -1.11 -14.57
CA ALA A 52 27.73 -0.27 -14.38
C ALA A 52 28.29 -0.38 -12.96
N ALA A 53 27.43 -0.59 -11.98
CA ALA A 53 27.77 -0.80 -10.58
C ALA A 53 26.74 -1.69 -9.90
N VAL A 54 27.16 -2.38 -8.85
CA VAL A 54 26.32 -3.23 -8.02
C VAL A 54 26.33 -2.70 -6.58
N LEU A 55 25.20 -2.21 -6.12
CA LEU A 55 24.94 -1.87 -4.72
C LEU A 55 24.67 -3.16 -3.95
N VAL A 56 25.57 -3.52 -3.04
CA VAL A 56 25.41 -4.70 -2.19
C VAL A 56 24.81 -4.25 -0.86
N CYS A 57 23.54 -4.57 -0.63
CA CYS A 57 22.78 -4.15 0.55
C CYS A 57 23.01 -5.14 1.70
N VAL A 58 24.05 -4.89 2.47
CA VAL A 58 24.62 -5.74 3.50
C VAL A 58 23.70 -5.84 4.72
N SER A 59 23.29 -7.06 5.06
CA SER A 59 22.59 -7.44 6.30
C SER A 59 22.94 -8.87 6.70
N LYS A 60 22.54 -9.31 7.89
CA LYS A 60 22.68 -10.70 8.32
C LYS A 60 21.95 -11.66 7.37
N ARG A 61 20.71 -11.33 6.99
CA ARG A 61 19.92 -12.16 6.08
C ARG A 61 20.50 -12.18 4.67
N TYR A 62 21.08 -11.08 4.20
CA TYR A 62 21.81 -11.05 2.93
C TYR A 62 22.97 -12.04 2.91
N LYS A 63 23.73 -12.15 4.02
CA LYS A 63 24.81 -13.14 4.16
C LYS A 63 24.31 -14.58 4.09
N GLU A 64 23.11 -14.84 4.60
CA GLU A 64 22.50 -16.17 4.71
C GLU A 64 21.78 -16.60 3.41
N SER A 65 21.46 -15.65 2.52
CA SER A 65 20.79 -15.92 1.24
C SER A 65 21.75 -16.44 0.16
N GLN A 66 21.44 -17.64 -0.37
CA GLN A 66 22.20 -18.26 -1.46
C GLN A 66 22.10 -17.47 -2.78
N ALA A 67 20.95 -16.85 -3.04
CA ALA A 67 20.73 -16.02 -4.23
C ALA A 67 21.62 -14.76 -4.17
N CYS A 68 21.53 -14.01 -3.06
CA CYS A 68 22.33 -12.80 -2.84
C CYS A 68 23.84 -13.10 -2.86
N ARG A 69 24.25 -14.26 -2.34
CA ARG A 69 25.62 -14.74 -2.42
C ARG A 69 26.08 -14.96 -3.86
N THR A 70 25.27 -15.63 -4.66
CA THR A 70 25.57 -15.91 -6.07
C THR A 70 25.73 -14.61 -6.86
N GLU A 71 24.82 -13.65 -6.69
CA GLU A 71 24.91 -12.33 -7.35
C GLU A 71 26.17 -11.55 -6.95
N ALA A 72 26.49 -11.54 -5.66
CA ALA A 72 27.64 -10.82 -5.14
C ALA A 72 28.97 -11.44 -5.59
N GLU A 73 29.08 -12.77 -5.55
CA GLU A 73 30.26 -13.50 -6.05
C GLU A 73 30.42 -13.32 -7.56
N TYR A 74 29.33 -13.37 -8.31
CA TYR A 74 29.36 -13.17 -9.75
C TYR A 74 29.73 -11.72 -10.13
N ALA A 75 29.17 -10.72 -9.46
CA ALA A 75 29.56 -9.31 -9.63
C ALA A 75 31.04 -9.08 -9.34
N PHE A 76 31.59 -9.78 -8.33
CA PHE A 76 33.00 -9.74 -7.99
C PHE A 76 33.88 -10.38 -9.09
N GLN A 77 33.48 -11.55 -9.60
CA GLN A 77 34.17 -12.22 -10.71
C GLN A 77 34.17 -11.37 -11.99
N GLN A 78 33.05 -10.73 -12.30
CA GLN A 78 32.90 -9.79 -13.41
C GLN A 78 33.60 -8.44 -13.18
N ARG A 79 34.33 -8.29 -12.06
CA ARG A 79 35.05 -7.07 -11.66
C ARG A 79 34.16 -5.81 -11.69
N LYS A 80 32.88 -5.96 -11.37
CA LYS A 80 31.94 -4.85 -11.30
C LYS A 80 32.30 -3.92 -10.14
N LYS A 81 31.94 -2.65 -10.27
CA LYS A 81 32.06 -1.68 -9.18
C LYS A 81 31.05 -2.03 -8.10
N ILE A 82 31.53 -2.69 -7.04
CA ILE A 82 30.71 -3.07 -5.89
C ILE A 82 30.73 -1.94 -4.86
N VAL A 83 29.55 -1.43 -4.51
CA VAL A 83 29.36 -0.39 -3.50
C VAL A 83 28.57 -0.98 -2.32
N PRO A 84 29.22 -1.28 -1.19
CA PRO A 84 28.54 -1.83 -0.01
C PRO A 84 27.68 -0.79 0.70
N VAL A 85 26.43 -1.16 1.00
CA VAL A 85 25.49 -0.34 1.78
C VAL A 85 24.99 -1.16 2.95
N LEU A 86 25.31 -0.75 4.18
CA LEU A 86 24.91 -1.45 5.40
C LEU A 86 23.46 -1.13 5.74
N MET A 87 22.62 -2.16 5.80
CA MET A 87 21.17 -2.07 6.05
C MET A 87 20.75 -2.52 7.46
N GLU A 88 21.69 -2.99 8.27
CA GLU A 88 21.43 -3.49 9.62
C GLU A 88 22.38 -2.83 10.61
N ALA A 89 21.83 -2.27 11.69
CA ALA A 89 22.60 -1.53 12.68
C ALA A 89 23.51 -2.51 13.44
N ASP A 90 24.74 -2.07 13.72
CA ASP A 90 25.77 -2.84 14.45
C ASP A 90 26.14 -4.20 13.83
N TYR A 91 25.65 -4.50 12.62
CA TYR A 91 26.00 -5.72 11.92
C TYR A 91 27.45 -5.66 11.42
N LYS A 92 28.22 -6.69 11.78
CA LYS A 92 29.61 -6.87 11.35
C LYS A 92 29.68 -8.05 10.36
N PRO A 93 29.90 -7.77 9.07
CA PRO A 93 30.01 -8.79 8.04
C PRO A 93 31.19 -9.73 8.31
N THR A 94 30.95 -11.03 8.18
CA THR A 94 31.94 -12.09 8.46
C THR A 94 31.88 -13.15 7.37
N GLY A 95 32.91 -14.00 7.27
CA GLY A 95 32.99 -15.05 6.25
C GLY A 95 33.06 -14.47 4.84
N TRP A 96 32.35 -15.06 3.88
CA TRP A 96 32.37 -14.66 2.47
C TRP A 96 32.02 -13.19 2.26
N LEU A 97 31.01 -12.67 2.97
CA LEU A 97 30.56 -11.29 2.84
C LEU A 97 31.57 -10.30 3.44
N GLY A 98 32.22 -10.67 4.55
CA GLY A 98 33.32 -9.89 5.11
C GLY A 98 34.53 -9.83 4.18
N ALA A 99 34.89 -10.96 3.55
CA ALA A 99 35.96 -11.02 2.56
C ALA A 99 35.63 -10.20 1.31
N LEU A 100 34.39 -10.24 0.84
CA LEU A 100 33.90 -9.42 -0.27
C LEU A 100 34.00 -7.92 0.04
N MET A 101 33.67 -7.52 1.26
CA MET A 101 33.77 -6.11 1.67
C MET A 101 35.22 -5.65 1.77
N GLY A 102 36.13 -6.47 2.31
CA GLY A 102 37.55 -6.15 2.39
C GLY A 102 37.80 -4.78 3.04
N THR A 103 38.56 -3.92 2.37
CA THR A 103 38.82 -2.52 2.79
C THR A 103 37.91 -1.49 2.11
N ARG A 104 36.84 -1.92 1.43
CA ARG A 104 35.93 -1.02 0.71
C ARG A 104 35.18 -0.12 1.69
N LEU A 105 35.01 1.14 1.30
CA LEU A 105 34.12 2.07 2.00
C LEU A 105 32.69 1.53 1.95
N TYR A 106 31.98 1.57 3.07
CA TYR A 106 30.57 1.19 3.14
C TYR A 106 29.72 2.35 3.64
N PHE A 107 28.46 2.40 3.20
CA PHE A 107 27.52 3.45 3.57
C PHE A 107 26.52 2.91 4.59
N ASN A 108 26.51 3.45 5.80
CA ASN A 108 25.56 3.04 6.83
C ASN A 108 24.18 3.68 6.61
N MET A 109 23.25 2.86 6.13
CA MET A 109 21.85 3.18 5.83
C MET A 109 20.88 2.31 6.66
N ALA A 110 21.34 1.80 7.81
CA ALA A 110 20.55 0.93 8.68
C ALA A 110 19.32 1.62 9.31
N ASP A 111 19.38 2.94 9.52
CA ASP A 111 18.22 3.75 9.93
C ASP A 111 17.58 4.40 8.69
N PRO A 112 16.37 3.98 8.28
CA PRO A 112 15.68 4.52 7.10
C PRO A 112 15.53 6.04 7.11
N ARG A 113 15.39 6.64 8.30
CA ARG A 113 15.23 8.10 8.47
C ARG A 113 16.45 8.89 8.02
N GLN A 114 17.62 8.27 7.99
CA GLN A 114 18.89 8.92 7.64
C GLN A 114 19.32 8.66 6.21
N ILE A 115 18.59 7.84 5.45
CA ILE A 115 18.96 7.44 4.09
C ILE A 115 19.07 8.66 3.19
N SER A 116 18.03 9.50 3.12
CA SER A 116 18.00 10.68 2.25
C SER A 116 19.16 11.64 2.54
N GLY A 117 19.50 11.85 3.82
CA GLY A 117 20.62 12.71 4.23
C GLY A 117 22.00 12.13 3.86
N LYS A 118 22.11 10.82 3.65
CA LYS A 118 23.36 10.13 3.31
C LYS A 118 23.52 9.83 1.82
N MET A 119 22.48 10.06 1.01
CA MET A 119 22.49 9.78 -0.43
C MET A 119 23.56 10.54 -1.19
N GLY A 120 23.90 11.77 -0.80
CA GLY A 120 24.94 12.56 -1.47
C GLY A 120 26.31 11.87 -1.49
N SER A 121 26.70 11.23 -0.38
CA SER A 121 27.96 10.49 -0.28
C SER A 121 27.93 9.22 -1.12
N LEU A 122 26.79 8.52 -1.17
CA LEU A 122 26.60 7.33 -1.99
C LEU A 122 26.68 7.67 -3.49
N MET A 123 26.01 8.74 -3.92
CA MET A 123 26.03 9.21 -5.31
C MET A 123 27.43 9.66 -5.72
N LYS A 124 28.18 10.31 -4.82
CA LYS A 124 29.58 10.67 -5.05
C LYS A 124 30.45 9.44 -5.30
N GLU A 125 30.23 8.36 -4.53
CA GLU A 125 30.94 7.10 -4.74
C GLU A 125 30.52 6.44 -6.05
N LEU A 126 29.24 6.44 -6.41
CA LEU A 126 28.77 5.90 -7.70
C LEU A 126 29.36 6.66 -8.89
N GLY A 127 29.49 7.98 -8.79
CA GLY A 127 29.96 8.83 -9.89
C GLY A 127 28.97 8.78 -11.06
N ASP A 128 29.45 8.71 -12.30
CA ASP A 128 28.58 8.61 -13.48
C ASP A 128 28.11 7.17 -13.78
N ALA A 129 28.48 6.20 -12.93
CA ALA A 129 28.09 4.80 -13.12
C ALA A 129 26.56 4.64 -13.08
N GLY A 130 25.96 4.37 -14.23
CA GLY A 130 24.52 4.20 -14.38
C GLY A 130 23.72 5.50 -14.57
N ARG A 131 24.37 6.65 -14.74
CA ARG A 131 23.69 7.93 -14.97
C ARG A 131 23.29 8.12 -16.43
N THR A 132 22.07 8.59 -16.68
CA THR A 132 21.60 8.94 -18.03
C THR A 132 22.07 10.35 -18.42
N THR A 133 22.83 10.46 -19.51
CA THR A 133 23.25 11.76 -20.08
C THR A 133 22.10 12.41 -20.83
N ALA A 134 21.22 13.11 -20.12
CA ALA A 134 20.25 14.03 -20.71
C ALA A 134 20.67 15.49 -20.44
N SER A 135 21.01 16.20 -21.51
CA SER A 135 21.29 17.63 -21.59
C SER A 135 20.17 18.45 -20.95
N HIS A 136 20.40 18.96 -19.74
CA HIS A 136 19.53 19.95 -19.09
C HIS A 136 19.78 21.34 -19.69
N LYS A 137 18.94 21.74 -20.65
CA LYS A 137 18.56 23.14 -20.83
C LYS A 137 17.04 23.24 -20.87
N ASP A 138 16.56 24.22 -20.12
CA ASP A 138 15.22 24.81 -20.17
C ASP A 138 14.07 24.09 -19.44
N ALA A 139 14.05 24.22 -18.10
CA ALA A 139 12.80 24.13 -17.32
C ALA A 139 12.84 24.86 -15.95
N ALA A 140 13.73 25.85 -15.77
CA ALA A 140 13.86 26.58 -14.50
C ALA A 140 13.52 28.07 -14.67
N ALA A 141 12.24 28.38 -14.95
CA ALA A 141 11.71 29.73 -14.76
C ALA A 141 10.18 29.69 -14.70
N ARG A 142 9.63 29.54 -13.48
CA ARG A 142 8.46 30.26 -12.96
C ARG A 142 7.97 29.62 -11.66
N SER A 143 8.42 30.15 -10.54
CA SER A 143 7.55 30.53 -9.40
C SER A 143 8.42 31.01 -8.23
N ALA A 144 8.47 32.32 -8.02
CA ALA A 144 8.95 32.94 -6.79
C ALA A 144 7.80 33.77 -6.18
N GLY A 145 7.63 33.65 -4.86
CA GLY A 145 6.66 34.36 -4.01
C GLY A 145 5.35 33.57 -3.82
N VAL A 146 4.89 33.21 -2.62
CA VAL A 146 4.82 34.00 -1.37
C VAL A 146 4.81 33.14 -0.09
N ALA A 147 5.49 33.65 0.94
CA ALA A 147 5.32 33.53 2.40
C ALA A 147 5.42 32.18 3.15
N VAL A 148 6.42 32.18 4.03
CA VAL A 148 6.70 31.32 5.19
C VAL A 148 5.50 31.21 6.14
N LEU A 149 5.10 29.97 6.41
CA LEU A 149 4.38 29.52 7.61
C LEU A 149 5.04 28.21 8.07
N THR A 150 5.22 28.10 9.38
CA THR A 150 6.05 27.12 10.11
C THR A 150 5.84 25.66 9.67
N THR A 151 6.95 24.97 9.42
CA THR A 151 7.07 23.77 8.58
C THR A 151 6.94 22.42 9.31
N SER A 152 5.97 22.23 10.21
CA SER A 152 5.83 20.93 10.92
C SER A 152 4.46 20.22 10.84
N ASP A 153 3.48 20.70 10.08
CA ASP A 153 2.14 20.08 10.04
C ASP A 153 1.52 19.93 8.64
N ARG A 154 2.31 20.02 7.56
CA ARG A 154 1.78 19.81 6.20
C ARG A 154 1.99 18.37 5.78
N ALA A 155 0.88 17.66 5.51
CA ALA A 155 0.91 16.29 5.00
C ALA A 155 1.80 16.15 3.75
N ASP A 156 1.93 17.18 2.92
CA ASP A 156 2.78 17.20 1.72
C ASP A 156 4.28 16.96 2.00
N SER A 157 4.77 17.11 3.23
CA SER A 157 6.17 16.83 3.59
C SER A 157 6.38 15.47 4.21
N TRP A 158 5.32 14.68 4.40
CA TRP A 158 5.41 13.36 5.02
C TRP A 158 5.98 12.34 4.05
N ASN A 159 6.92 11.53 4.51
CA ASN A 159 7.34 10.33 3.80
C ASN A 159 6.40 9.16 4.11
N VAL A 160 6.56 8.03 3.40
CA VAL A 160 5.68 6.85 3.56
C VAL A 160 5.61 6.38 5.02
N TYR A 161 6.71 6.43 5.78
CA TYR A 161 6.73 6.02 7.19
C TYR A 161 6.04 7.01 8.12
N GLU A 162 6.10 8.30 7.81
CA GLU A 162 5.35 9.32 8.53
C GLU A 162 3.85 9.20 8.25
N VAL A 163 3.48 8.81 7.02
CA VAL A 163 2.11 8.40 6.68
C VAL A 163 1.72 7.12 7.43
N GLU A 164 2.61 6.13 7.57
CA GLU A 164 2.34 4.93 8.37
C GLU A 164 2.14 5.22 9.86
N GLU A 165 2.98 6.06 10.46
CA GLU A 165 2.82 6.48 11.85
C GLU A 165 1.54 7.30 12.03
N TRP A 166 1.20 8.12 11.04
CA TRP A 166 -0.09 8.80 10.98
C TRP A 166 -1.25 7.79 10.89
N LEU A 167 -1.18 6.76 10.05
CA LEU A 167 -2.17 5.68 9.95
C LEU A 167 -2.38 4.96 11.27
N LYS A 168 -1.29 4.62 11.96
CA LYS A 168 -1.35 4.00 13.29
C LYS A 168 -2.00 4.95 14.31
N ARG A 169 -1.70 6.25 14.24
CA ARG A 169 -2.26 7.28 15.13
C ARG A 169 -3.77 7.48 14.93
N ILE A 170 -4.27 7.36 13.70
CA ILE A 170 -5.71 7.40 13.38
C ILE A 170 -6.39 6.02 13.43
N ARG A 171 -5.71 5.01 14.00
CA ARG A 171 -6.21 3.63 14.18
C ARG A 171 -6.50 2.86 12.87
N CYS A 172 -5.87 3.25 11.77
CA CYS A 172 -5.89 2.61 10.44
C CYS A 172 -4.69 1.68 10.21
N ALA A 173 -4.14 1.07 11.26
CA ALA A 173 -2.89 0.29 11.18
C ALA A 173 -2.98 -0.91 10.22
N ASP A 174 -4.18 -1.44 9.97
CA ASP A 174 -4.44 -2.53 9.02
C ASP A 174 -4.09 -2.14 7.57
N TYR A 175 -4.13 -0.85 7.22
CA TYR A 175 -3.82 -0.34 5.87
C TYR A 175 -2.37 0.05 5.69
N VAL A 176 -1.54 -0.01 6.75
CA VAL A 176 -0.10 0.23 6.67
C VAL A 176 0.54 -0.69 5.63
N GLY A 177 0.10 -1.94 5.53
CA GLY A 177 0.58 -2.87 4.50
C GLY A 177 0.28 -2.37 3.08
N THR A 178 -0.98 -2.01 2.81
CA THR A 178 -1.44 -1.52 1.50
C THR A 178 -0.81 -0.17 1.13
N PHE A 179 -0.71 0.77 2.08
CA PHE A 179 -0.11 2.09 1.87
C PHE A 179 1.38 2.01 1.53
N ARG A 180 2.05 1.10 2.21
CA ARG A 180 3.45 0.76 2.00
C ARG A 180 3.65 0.02 0.67
N GLU A 181 2.77 -0.90 0.30
CA GLU A 181 2.79 -1.60 -0.99
C GLU A 181 2.62 -0.63 -2.16
N HIS A 182 1.78 0.41 -2.01
CA HIS A 182 1.52 1.42 -3.03
C HIS A 182 2.37 2.70 -2.89
N ASN A 183 3.38 2.72 -2.01
CA ASN A 183 4.28 3.87 -1.80
C ASN A 183 3.56 5.20 -1.56
N MET A 184 2.52 5.16 -0.73
CA MET A 184 1.68 6.31 -0.43
C MET A 184 2.39 7.27 0.54
N ASP A 185 3.11 8.24 -0.02
CA ASP A 185 3.74 9.33 0.72
C ASP A 185 2.77 10.50 0.96
N GLY A 186 3.25 11.51 1.67
CA GLY A 186 2.49 12.70 2.02
C GLY A 186 2.05 13.55 0.84
N VAL A 187 2.80 13.52 -0.27
CA VAL A 187 2.45 14.20 -1.52
C VAL A 187 1.37 13.43 -2.27
N ALA A 188 1.43 12.09 -2.28
CA ALA A 188 0.39 11.21 -2.82
C ALA A 188 -0.89 11.25 -1.98
N LEU A 189 -0.77 11.30 -0.66
CA LEU A 189 -1.87 11.50 0.29
C LEU A 189 -2.50 12.88 0.12
N GLY A 190 -1.68 13.93 -0.03
CA GLY A 190 -2.11 15.28 -0.37
C GLY A 190 -2.71 15.36 -1.77
N GLY A 191 -2.21 14.55 -2.71
CA GLY A 191 -2.72 14.37 -4.07
C GLY A 191 -4.11 13.74 -4.07
N LEU A 192 -4.31 12.64 -3.34
CA LEU A 192 -5.63 12.03 -3.10
C LEU A 192 -6.59 12.99 -2.40
N TYR A 193 -6.10 13.75 -1.43
CA TYR A 193 -6.88 14.77 -0.73
C TYR A 193 -7.31 15.91 -1.67
N ARG A 194 -6.44 16.33 -2.60
CA ARG A 194 -6.72 17.32 -3.65
C ARG A 194 -7.60 16.76 -4.77
N MET A 195 -7.45 15.49 -5.12
CA MET A 195 -8.28 14.77 -6.10
C MET A 195 -9.71 14.58 -5.57
N GLY A 196 -9.88 14.42 -4.26
CA GLY A 196 -11.19 14.48 -3.61
C GLY A 196 -11.89 15.85 -3.70
N ALA A 197 -11.19 16.91 -4.12
CA ALA A 197 -11.77 18.24 -4.33
C ALA A 197 -12.30 18.48 -5.76
N ASP A 198 -11.98 17.62 -6.74
CA ASP A 198 -12.49 17.72 -8.12
C ASP A 198 -13.11 16.40 -8.62
N MET A 199 -14.43 16.32 -8.48
CA MET A 199 -15.26 15.13 -8.67
C MET A 199 -15.16 14.51 -10.08
N ARG A 200 -14.78 15.29 -11.11
CA ARG A 200 -14.70 14.82 -12.50
C ARG A 200 -13.42 14.02 -12.80
N PHE A 201 -12.29 14.41 -12.21
CA PHE A 201 -11.01 13.70 -12.41
C PHE A 201 -10.90 12.46 -11.52
N LEU A 202 -11.59 12.50 -10.36
CA LEU A 202 -11.90 11.32 -9.57
C LEU A 202 -12.62 10.30 -10.46
N HIS A 203 -13.68 10.67 -11.20
CA HIS A 203 -14.46 9.78 -12.07
C HIS A 203 -13.65 9.09 -13.19
N GLU A 204 -12.67 9.77 -13.80
CA GLU A 204 -11.79 9.16 -14.83
C GLU A 204 -10.73 8.23 -14.23
N THR A 205 -10.20 8.53 -13.04
CA THR A 205 -9.23 7.67 -12.33
C THR A 205 -9.94 6.49 -11.61
N LEU A 206 -11.17 6.72 -11.14
CA LEU A 206 -12.14 5.75 -10.59
C LEU A 206 -12.43 4.62 -11.58
N ARG A 207 -12.44 4.95 -12.88
CA ARG A 207 -12.69 4.01 -13.98
C ARG A 207 -11.50 3.09 -14.28
N ALA A 208 -10.30 3.46 -13.86
CA ALA A 208 -9.05 2.71 -14.10
C ALA A 208 -8.62 1.87 -12.89
N GLU A 209 -8.76 2.36 -11.65
CA GLU A 209 -8.31 1.65 -10.43
C GLU A 209 -9.24 1.87 -9.21
N PHE A 210 -10.43 1.25 -9.24
CA PHE A 210 -11.45 1.31 -8.17
C PHE A 210 -10.96 0.81 -6.78
N GLY A 211 -9.80 0.13 -6.70
CA GLY A 211 -9.15 -0.24 -5.45
C GLY A 211 -8.75 0.96 -4.59
N VAL A 212 -8.48 2.10 -5.22
CA VAL A 212 -8.08 3.35 -4.53
C VAL A 212 -9.26 4.00 -3.79
N THR A 213 -10.50 3.83 -4.26
CA THR A 213 -11.72 4.35 -3.60
C THR A 213 -12.03 3.59 -2.32
N VAL A 214 -11.96 2.27 -2.38
CA VAL A 214 -12.03 1.39 -1.21
C VAL A 214 -10.90 1.75 -0.25
N MET A 215 -9.70 2.02 -0.76
CA MET A 215 -8.55 2.44 0.03
C MET A 215 -8.75 3.82 0.70
N VAL A 216 -9.28 4.82 0.00
CA VAL A 216 -9.60 6.15 0.57
C VAL A 216 -10.72 6.06 1.60
N ALA A 217 -11.78 5.31 1.30
CA ALA A 217 -12.85 4.94 2.24
C ALA A 217 -12.32 4.33 3.55
N CYS A 218 -11.38 3.40 3.41
CA CYS A 218 -10.69 2.71 4.50
C CYS A 218 -9.79 3.63 5.35
N LEU A 219 -9.21 4.68 4.76
CA LEU A 219 -8.33 5.63 5.45
C LEU A 219 -9.07 6.74 6.19
N VAL A 220 -10.15 7.24 5.58
CA VAL A 220 -10.91 8.34 6.16
C VAL A 220 -11.93 7.79 7.18
N GLY A 221 -12.26 6.48 7.10
CA GLY A 221 -13.39 5.81 7.78
C GLY A 221 -13.33 5.68 9.31
N HIS A 222 -12.33 6.27 9.96
CA HIS A 222 -12.14 6.12 11.41
C HIS A 222 -12.59 7.33 12.25
N GLU A 223 -13.08 8.41 11.62
CA GLU A 223 -13.68 9.55 12.32
C GLU A 223 -15.18 9.64 12.05
N GLU A 224 -16.00 9.26 13.05
CA GLU A 224 -17.44 9.53 13.06
C GLU A 224 -17.70 11.01 12.78
N GLY A 225 -18.46 11.29 11.72
CA GLY A 225 -18.87 12.65 11.37
C GLY A 225 -17.87 13.48 10.54
N ASN A 226 -16.77 12.90 10.04
CA ASN A 226 -15.87 13.65 9.15
C ASN A 226 -16.56 14.01 7.81
N PRO A 227 -16.66 15.29 7.43
CA PRO A 227 -17.29 15.70 6.16
C PRO A 227 -16.63 15.08 4.92
N ARG A 228 -15.37 14.67 5.01
CA ARG A 228 -14.61 14.04 3.91
C ARG A 228 -15.01 12.58 3.66
N LEU A 229 -15.75 11.97 4.58
CA LEU A 229 -16.34 10.64 4.37
C LEU A 229 -17.63 10.68 3.57
N GLN A 230 -18.28 11.83 3.49
CA GLN A 230 -19.56 11.94 2.82
C GLN A 230 -19.37 11.68 1.32
N LEU A 231 -19.89 10.57 0.84
CA LEU A 231 -19.91 10.25 -0.57
C LEU A 231 -21.09 10.94 -1.25
N ASP A 232 -20.97 11.16 -2.55
CA ASP A 232 -22.11 11.49 -3.39
C ASP A 232 -22.94 10.24 -3.71
N VAL A 233 -24.15 10.48 -4.24
CA VAL A 233 -25.13 9.43 -4.54
C VAL A 233 -24.72 8.53 -5.71
N GLU A 234 -23.85 9.01 -6.59
CA GLU A 234 -23.39 8.29 -7.78
C GLU A 234 -22.35 7.25 -7.37
N LEU A 235 -21.36 7.66 -6.57
CA LEU A 235 -20.29 6.79 -6.09
C LEU A 235 -20.80 5.66 -5.19
N VAL A 236 -21.76 5.95 -4.30
CA VAL A 236 -22.40 4.90 -3.50
C VAL A 236 -23.12 3.89 -4.41
N GLY A 237 -23.76 4.38 -5.48
CA GLY A 237 -24.39 3.52 -6.49
C GLY A 237 -23.37 2.61 -7.18
N GLU A 238 -22.28 3.18 -7.70
CA GLU A 238 -21.23 2.41 -8.39
C GLU A 238 -20.58 1.37 -7.47
N MET A 239 -20.30 1.73 -6.21
CA MET A 239 -19.73 0.78 -5.24
C MET A 239 -20.63 -0.42 -4.98
N LEU A 240 -21.93 -0.17 -4.85
CA LEU A 240 -22.92 -1.23 -4.65
C LEU A 240 -23.10 -2.07 -5.91
N GLU A 241 -23.09 -1.47 -7.10
CA GLU A 241 -23.14 -2.22 -8.37
C GLU A 241 -21.92 -3.13 -8.56
N VAL A 242 -20.73 -2.66 -8.20
CA VAL A 242 -19.50 -3.48 -8.27
C VAL A 242 -19.55 -4.62 -7.25
N LEU A 243 -20.09 -4.36 -6.05
CA LEU A 243 -20.28 -5.39 -5.03
C LEU A 243 -21.30 -6.45 -5.46
N ASP A 244 -22.45 -6.02 -5.97
CA ASP A 244 -23.49 -6.91 -6.50
C ASP A 244 -22.95 -7.78 -7.65
N ALA A 245 -22.29 -7.18 -8.64
CA ALA A 245 -21.63 -7.90 -9.71
C ALA A 245 -20.60 -8.93 -9.18
N SER A 246 -19.86 -8.58 -8.13
CA SER A 246 -18.90 -9.49 -7.52
C SER A 246 -19.54 -10.68 -6.80
N CYS A 247 -20.73 -10.49 -6.20
CA CYS A 247 -21.49 -11.57 -5.56
C CYS A 247 -21.98 -12.59 -6.61
N GLN A 248 -22.37 -12.08 -7.78
CA GLN A 248 -22.82 -12.87 -8.93
C GLN A 248 -21.66 -13.48 -9.75
N GLY A 249 -20.40 -13.22 -9.36
CA GLY A 249 -19.22 -13.68 -10.09
C GLY A 249 -19.02 -13.02 -11.46
N ALA A 250 -19.60 -11.84 -11.67
CA ALA A 250 -19.50 -11.07 -12.91
C ALA A 250 -18.30 -10.11 -12.88
N MET A 251 -17.73 -9.87 -14.06
CA MET A 251 -16.70 -8.84 -14.23
C MET A 251 -17.34 -7.46 -14.30
N LYS A 252 -16.73 -6.49 -13.62
CA LYS A 252 -17.10 -5.08 -13.70
C LYS A 252 -15.82 -4.27 -13.92
N HIS A 253 -15.85 -3.32 -14.85
CA HIS A 253 -14.66 -2.55 -15.27
C HIS A 253 -13.47 -3.40 -15.75
N GLY A 254 -13.74 -4.56 -16.37
CA GLY A 254 -12.71 -5.42 -16.96
C GLY A 254 -11.94 -6.29 -15.96
N VAL A 255 -12.35 -6.35 -14.69
CA VAL A 255 -11.70 -7.17 -13.66
C VAL A 255 -12.71 -7.93 -12.80
N PHE A 256 -12.25 -9.01 -12.18
CA PHE A 256 -12.99 -9.72 -11.14
C PHE A 256 -12.70 -9.12 -9.77
N TRP A 257 -13.74 -8.71 -9.07
CA TRP A 257 -13.63 -8.09 -7.75
C TRP A 257 -13.73 -9.12 -6.64
N THR A 258 -12.98 -8.91 -5.56
CA THR A 258 -13.08 -9.76 -4.37
C THR A 258 -14.07 -9.15 -3.39
N VAL A 259 -15.15 -9.86 -3.10
CA VAL A 259 -16.27 -9.44 -2.23
C VAL A 259 -15.79 -8.84 -0.90
N TRP A 260 -14.86 -9.51 -0.20
CA TRP A 260 -14.43 -9.05 1.12
C TRP A 260 -13.74 -7.67 1.11
N LYS A 261 -13.04 -7.30 0.03
CA LYS A 261 -12.38 -5.99 -0.11
C LYS A 261 -13.41 -4.88 -0.26
N LEU A 262 -14.46 -5.14 -1.06
CA LEU A 262 -15.56 -4.21 -1.26
C LEU A 262 -16.36 -4.01 0.04
N CYS A 263 -16.64 -5.10 0.76
CA CYS A 263 -17.28 -5.03 2.08
C CYS A 263 -16.43 -4.26 3.10
N GLN A 264 -15.09 -4.38 3.04
CA GLN A 264 -14.19 -3.62 3.91
C GLN A 264 -14.30 -2.11 3.67
N GLY A 265 -14.30 -1.69 2.40
CA GLY A 265 -14.51 -0.28 2.03
C GLY A 265 -15.87 0.23 2.49
N LEU A 266 -16.93 -0.54 2.23
CA LEU A 266 -18.30 -0.18 2.61
C LEU A 266 -18.46 -0.06 4.14
N ALA A 267 -17.85 -0.99 4.90
CA ALA A 267 -17.83 -0.92 6.36
C ALA A 267 -17.18 0.36 6.86
N SER A 268 -16.05 0.75 6.28
CA SER A 268 -15.33 1.98 6.64
C SER A 268 -16.14 3.25 6.32
N LEU A 269 -16.91 3.26 5.23
CA LEU A 269 -17.75 4.40 4.84
C LEU A 269 -19.04 4.50 5.63
N SER A 270 -19.61 3.37 6.03
CA SER A 270 -20.88 3.31 6.76
C SER A 270 -20.84 3.94 8.16
N VAL A 271 -19.64 4.29 8.65
CA VAL A 271 -19.46 5.05 9.89
C VAL A 271 -20.07 6.46 9.78
N ASN A 272 -20.14 7.05 8.59
CA ASN A 272 -20.75 8.37 8.35
C ASN A 272 -22.28 8.29 8.20
N ASP A 273 -23.03 9.11 8.93
CA ASP A 273 -24.52 9.07 8.94
C ASP A 273 -25.18 9.31 7.59
N LYS A 274 -24.65 10.24 6.78
CA LYS A 274 -25.20 10.51 5.45
C LYS A 274 -24.94 9.34 4.50
N ASN A 275 -23.79 8.68 4.64
CA ASN A 275 -23.52 7.46 3.88
C ASN A 275 -24.47 6.35 4.28
N LYS A 276 -24.82 6.20 5.57
CA LYS A 276 -25.83 5.22 6.00
C LYS A 276 -27.14 5.43 5.25
N GLU A 277 -27.63 6.67 5.19
CA GLU A 277 -28.85 7.02 4.45
C GLU A 277 -28.75 6.69 2.95
N LEU A 278 -27.62 7.04 2.31
CA LEU A 278 -27.40 6.77 0.89
C LEU A 278 -27.29 5.27 0.58
N ILE A 279 -26.52 4.52 1.38
CA ILE A 279 -26.31 3.08 1.24
C ILE A 279 -27.67 2.38 1.37
N THR A 280 -28.47 2.73 2.37
CA THR A 280 -29.82 2.17 2.54
C THR A 280 -30.76 2.57 1.42
N ALA A 281 -30.73 3.83 0.98
CA ALA A 281 -31.58 4.28 -0.13
C ALA A 281 -31.24 3.60 -1.47
N LYS A 282 -30.00 3.12 -1.63
CA LYS A 282 -29.50 2.43 -2.84
C LYS A 282 -29.60 0.90 -2.76
N GLY A 283 -30.21 0.34 -1.73
CA GLY A 283 -30.36 -1.12 -1.60
C GLY A 283 -29.09 -1.85 -1.12
N GLY A 284 -28.22 -1.15 -0.40
CA GLY A 284 -26.96 -1.75 0.08
C GLY A 284 -27.16 -2.82 1.15
N ILE A 285 -28.31 -2.84 1.84
CA ILE A 285 -28.61 -3.85 2.87
C ILE A 285 -28.92 -5.19 2.21
N GLU A 286 -29.64 -5.19 1.11
CA GLU A 286 -29.97 -6.36 0.27
C GLU A 286 -28.69 -7.03 -0.23
N ILE A 287 -27.76 -6.22 -0.76
CA ILE A 287 -26.47 -6.71 -1.26
C ILE A 287 -25.62 -7.26 -0.11
N LEU A 288 -25.58 -6.57 1.03
CA LEU A 288 -24.88 -7.07 2.22
C LEU A 288 -25.52 -8.36 2.76
N ALA A 289 -26.83 -8.51 2.64
CA ALA A 289 -27.54 -9.73 3.01
C ALA A 289 -27.16 -10.89 2.08
N GLU A 290 -27.02 -10.63 0.78
CA GLU A 290 -26.49 -11.61 -0.18
C GLU A 290 -25.08 -12.06 0.21
N VAL A 291 -24.20 -11.14 0.62
CA VAL A 291 -22.84 -11.49 1.09
C VAL A 291 -22.87 -12.40 2.32
N VAL A 292 -23.79 -12.12 3.26
CA VAL A 292 -23.91 -12.87 4.52
C VAL A 292 -24.53 -14.25 4.30
N MET A 293 -25.49 -14.38 3.39
CA MET A 293 -26.21 -15.62 3.11
C MET A 293 -25.57 -16.46 2.01
N GLY A 294 -24.78 -15.84 1.14
CA GLY A 294 -24.13 -16.43 -0.01
C GLY A 294 -22.81 -17.14 0.30
N ARG A 295 -22.15 -17.64 -0.75
CA ARG A 295 -20.82 -18.27 -0.67
C ARG A 295 -19.82 -17.53 -1.55
N HIS A 296 -18.72 -17.11 -0.95
CA HIS A 296 -17.70 -16.27 -1.54
C HIS A 296 -16.29 -16.74 -1.17
N HIS A 297 -15.31 -16.35 -1.97
CA HIS A 297 -13.90 -16.54 -1.63
C HIS A 297 -13.56 -15.79 -0.34
N SER A 298 -12.79 -16.43 0.55
CA SER A 298 -12.46 -15.89 1.88
C SER A 298 -13.70 -15.59 2.75
N GLN A 299 -14.66 -16.51 2.78
CA GLN A 299 -15.97 -16.36 3.47
C GLN A 299 -15.87 -15.73 4.86
N GLU A 300 -14.95 -16.19 5.71
CA GLU A 300 -14.81 -15.70 7.09
C GLU A 300 -14.47 -14.21 7.14
N THR A 301 -13.70 -13.72 6.17
CA THR A 301 -13.33 -12.31 6.03
C THR A 301 -14.46 -11.49 5.41
N ALA A 302 -15.16 -12.04 4.42
CA ALA A 302 -16.35 -11.42 3.85
C ALA A 302 -17.44 -11.20 4.91
N HIS A 303 -17.73 -12.24 5.71
CA HIS A 303 -18.64 -12.14 6.86
C HIS A 303 -18.20 -11.05 7.84
N ARG A 304 -16.93 -11.01 8.24
CA ARG A 304 -16.42 -10.00 9.18
C ARG A 304 -16.75 -8.59 8.72
N PHE A 305 -16.44 -8.26 7.46
CA PHE A 305 -16.64 -6.89 6.97
C PHE A 305 -18.09 -6.58 6.62
N ALA A 306 -18.83 -7.53 6.05
CA ALA A 306 -20.26 -7.34 5.79
C ALA A 306 -21.05 -7.10 7.08
N LEU A 307 -20.77 -7.88 8.14
CA LEU A 307 -21.37 -7.70 9.46
C LEU A 307 -20.95 -6.37 10.11
N SER A 308 -19.71 -5.92 9.88
CA SER A 308 -19.27 -4.61 10.34
C SER A 308 -20.05 -3.47 9.67
N ALA A 309 -20.30 -3.57 8.36
CA ALA A 309 -21.12 -2.60 7.64
C ALA A 309 -22.58 -2.62 8.15
N LEU A 310 -23.16 -3.81 8.31
CA LEU A 310 -24.52 -3.97 8.85
C LEU A 310 -24.65 -3.43 10.28
N TRP A 311 -23.63 -3.63 11.12
CA TRP A 311 -23.62 -3.09 12.48
C TRP A 311 -23.60 -1.55 12.47
N ASN A 312 -22.73 -0.94 11.66
CA ASN A 312 -22.69 0.52 11.50
C ASN A 312 -24.02 1.08 10.98
N LEU A 313 -24.62 0.42 9.99
CA LEU A 313 -25.92 0.79 9.44
C LEU A 313 -27.04 0.68 10.49
N ALA A 314 -27.00 -0.30 11.39
CA ALA A 314 -28.03 -0.49 12.43
C ALA A 314 -28.19 0.70 13.39
N PHE A 315 -27.23 1.61 13.48
CA PHE A 315 -27.38 2.86 14.24
C PHE A 315 -28.28 3.91 13.56
N ASN A 316 -28.61 3.72 12.28
CA ASN A 316 -29.61 4.53 11.58
C ASN A 316 -30.98 3.84 11.63
N ALA A 317 -32.03 4.57 12.05
CA ALA A 317 -33.36 3.99 12.29
C ALA A 317 -33.98 3.31 11.06
N ARG A 318 -33.87 3.94 9.87
CA ARG A 318 -34.39 3.38 8.62
C ARG A 318 -33.61 2.13 8.21
N SER A 319 -32.29 2.18 8.34
CA SER A 319 -31.41 1.06 8.03
C SER A 319 -31.70 -0.14 8.93
N LYS A 320 -31.86 0.11 10.23
CA LYS A 320 -32.22 -0.89 11.24
C LYS A 320 -33.52 -1.60 10.89
N GLU A 321 -34.55 -0.85 10.50
CA GLU A 321 -35.85 -1.41 10.10
C GLU A 321 -35.69 -2.36 8.90
N VAL A 322 -34.96 -1.94 7.86
CA VAL A 322 -34.70 -2.77 6.66
C VAL A 322 -33.90 -4.03 7.02
N ILE A 323 -32.89 -3.94 7.90
CA ILE A 323 -32.11 -5.11 8.34
C ILE A 323 -32.99 -6.12 9.07
N VAL A 324 -33.88 -5.66 9.95
CA VAL A 324 -34.79 -6.55 10.72
C VAL A 324 -35.85 -7.18 9.81
N GLN A 325 -36.33 -6.44 8.81
CA GLN A 325 -37.34 -6.94 7.86
C GLN A 325 -36.74 -7.85 6.77
N MET A 326 -35.41 -7.84 6.58
CA MET A 326 -34.74 -8.66 5.57
C MET A 326 -34.88 -10.16 5.88
N PRO A 327 -35.55 -10.94 5.02
CA PRO A 327 -35.81 -12.36 5.28
C PRO A 327 -34.50 -13.16 5.43
N GLY A 328 -34.40 -13.94 6.50
CA GLY A 328 -33.26 -14.83 6.76
C GLY A 328 -31.98 -14.14 7.26
N LEU A 329 -31.85 -12.82 7.13
CA LEU A 329 -30.61 -12.12 7.48
C LEU A 329 -30.28 -12.25 8.97
N VAL A 330 -31.22 -11.93 9.86
CA VAL A 330 -30.99 -11.99 11.32
C VAL A 330 -30.64 -13.41 11.78
N ASP A 331 -31.29 -14.42 11.22
CA ASP A 331 -31.01 -15.83 11.54
C ASP A 331 -29.63 -16.25 11.04
N SER A 332 -29.22 -15.79 9.85
CA SER A 332 -27.86 -16.00 9.35
C SER A 332 -26.81 -15.32 10.23
N ILE A 333 -27.06 -14.11 10.74
CA ILE A 333 -26.14 -13.44 11.68
C ILE A 333 -26.02 -14.27 12.98
N ARG A 334 -27.13 -14.80 13.50
CA ARG A 334 -27.13 -15.70 14.68
C ARG A 334 -26.35 -16.99 14.42
N SER A 335 -26.53 -17.58 13.24
CA SER A 335 -25.80 -18.77 12.82
C SER A 335 -24.29 -18.51 12.76
N ILE A 336 -23.86 -17.42 12.12
CA ILE A 336 -22.45 -17.03 12.05
C ILE A 336 -21.87 -16.79 13.44
N LEU A 337 -22.61 -16.12 14.33
CA LEU A 337 -22.16 -15.92 15.72
C LEU A 337 -21.90 -17.25 16.44
N ALA A 338 -22.71 -18.27 16.17
CA ALA A 338 -22.60 -19.58 16.80
C ALA A 338 -21.50 -20.47 16.17
N THR A 339 -21.28 -20.38 14.85
CA THR A 339 -20.43 -21.34 14.11
C THR A 339 -19.08 -20.79 13.69
N SER A 340 -18.87 -19.47 13.68
CA SER A 340 -17.63 -18.84 13.22
C SER A 340 -16.45 -19.15 14.13
N GLU A 341 -15.32 -19.55 13.54
CA GLU A 341 -14.06 -19.81 14.26
C GLU A 341 -13.31 -18.50 14.57
N SER A 342 -13.52 -17.45 13.78
CA SER A 342 -12.91 -16.13 13.95
C SER A 342 -13.49 -15.37 15.16
N PRO A 343 -12.67 -15.02 16.18
CA PRO A 343 -13.11 -14.19 17.29
C PRO A 343 -13.62 -12.82 16.83
N LYS A 344 -12.95 -12.21 15.83
CA LYS A 344 -13.33 -10.90 15.28
C LYS A 344 -14.68 -10.94 14.58
N THR A 345 -14.98 -12.03 13.87
CA THR A 345 -16.26 -12.20 13.14
C THR A 345 -17.41 -12.39 14.13
N ARG A 346 -17.19 -13.15 15.21
CA ARG A 346 -18.16 -13.29 16.30
C ARG A 346 -18.41 -11.97 17.04
N GLU A 347 -17.37 -11.15 17.23
CA GLU A 347 -17.51 -9.83 17.85
C GLU A 347 -18.44 -8.91 17.06
N VAL A 348 -18.21 -8.76 15.75
CA VAL A 348 -19.07 -7.91 14.90
C VAL A 348 -20.48 -8.49 14.76
N ALA A 349 -20.64 -9.82 14.69
CA ALA A 349 -21.96 -10.46 14.68
C ALA A 349 -22.74 -10.16 15.97
N LYS A 350 -22.07 -10.24 17.11
CA LYS A 350 -22.64 -9.91 18.42
C LYS A 350 -23.01 -8.43 18.51
N GLY A 351 -22.14 -7.53 18.03
CA GLY A 351 -22.39 -6.09 17.99
C GLY A 351 -23.61 -5.73 17.14
N ALA A 352 -23.70 -6.30 15.93
CA ALA A 352 -24.86 -6.14 15.06
C ALA A 352 -26.15 -6.59 15.76
N LEU A 353 -26.19 -7.83 16.28
CA LEU A 353 -27.37 -8.37 16.96
C LEU A 353 -27.78 -7.62 18.23
N TRP A 354 -26.84 -6.99 18.93
CA TRP A 354 -27.15 -6.17 20.09
C TRP A 354 -27.80 -4.84 19.69
N THR A 355 -27.46 -4.34 18.50
CA THR A 355 -27.94 -3.04 17.99
C THR A 355 -29.28 -3.16 17.28
N LEU A 356 -29.56 -4.31 16.64
CA LEU A 356 -30.86 -4.66 16.04
C LEU A 356 -31.87 -5.00 17.14
#